data_AF-A0A7R9P213-F1
#
_entry.id   AF-A0A7R9P213-F1
#
_cell.length_a   1.000
_cell.length_b   1.000
_cell.length_c   1.000
_cell.angle_alpha   90.00
_cell.angle_beta   90.00
_cell.angle_gamma   90.00
#
_symmetry.space_group_name_H-M   'P 1'
#
loop_
_entity.id
_entity.type
_entity.pdbx_description
1 polymer ?
#
loop_
_entity_poly.entity_id
_entity_poly.type
_entity_poly.pdbx_seq_one_letter_code
_entity_poly.pdbx_strand_id
1 'polypeptide(L)'
;NIKPDVYSLHIVSNIRYRYATTVVTSRVANRANTSKEIFFTVVLPKTAFISGFLMEIDGNVYRAHVKEKKEAKKKYDAAVSSGQTAAHVVQR
;
A
#
# COMPACT_ATOMS: atom_id res chain seq x y z
N ASN A 1 1.34 24.34 0.68
CA ASN A 1 1.37 22.98 0.09
C ASN A 1 1.01 21.98 1.19
N ILE A 2 -0.26 21.56 1.27
CA ILE A 2 -0.75 20.69 2.37
C ILE A 2 -0.22 19.28 2.11
N LYS A 3 0.50 18.71 3.10
CA LYS A 3 0.98 17.33 3.07
C LYS A 3 -0.12 16.39 3.59
N PRO A 4 -0.21 15.14 3.10
CA PRO A 4 -1.10 14.14 3.68
C PRO A 4 -0.73 13.86 5.15
N ASP A 5 -1.74 13.76 6.01
CA ASP A 5 -1.57 13.50 7.44
C ASP A 5 -1.72 12.00 7.74
N VAL A 6 -0.76 11.42 8.45
CA VAL A 6 -0.84 10.04 8.94
C VAL A 6 -1.56 10.03 10.29
N TYR A 7 -2.75 9.42 10.34
CA TYR A 7 -3.56 9.33 11.56
C TYR A 7 -3.07 8.23 12.48
N SER A 8 -2.70 7.09 11.91
CA SER A 8 -2.27 5.93 12.70
C SER A 8 -1.46 4.96 11.86
N LEU A 9 -0.49 4.33 12.52
CA LEU A 9 0.21 3.14 12.04
C LEU A 9 0.05 2.05 13.09
N HIS A 10 -0.70 1.00 12.76
CA HIS A 10 -0.87 -0.17 13.61
C HIS A 10 -0.13 -1.36 13.01
N ILE A 11 0.67 -2.02 13.83
CA ILE A 11 1.41 -3.23 13.47
C ILE A 11 1.00 -4.31 14.46
N VAL A 12 0.35 -5.35 13.97
CA VAL A 12 -0.09 -6.48 14.78
C VAL A 12 0.60 -7.73 14.25
N SER A 13 1.35 -8.41 15.11
CA SER A 13 1.99 -9.68 14.78
C SER A 13 1.42 -10.79 15.65
N ASN A 14 0.95 -11.86 15.01
CA ASN A 14 0.44 -13.06 15.65
C ASN A 14 1.42 -14.20 15.39
N ILE A 15 2.04 -14.70 16.46
CA ILE A 15 3.05 -15.76 16.39
C ILE A 15 2.44 -17.05 16.94
N ARG A 16 2.29 -18.06 16.07
CA ARG A 16 1.74 -19.38 16.42
C ARG A 16 2.53 -20.48 15.72
N TYR A 17 2.88 -21.54 16.44
CA TYR A 17 3.57 -22.70 15.88
C TYR A 17 4.79 -22.35 15.00
N ARG A 18 5.60 -21.36 15.42
CA ARG A 18 6.79 -20.86 14.71
C ARG A 18 6.48 -20.10 13.41
N TYR A 19 5.22 -19.77 13.17
CA TYR A 19 4.76 -18.92 12.06
C TYR A 19 4.33 -17.55 12.58
N ALA A 20 4.81 -16.48 11.95
CA ALA A 20 4.47 -15.09 12.30
C ALA A 20 3.59 -14.48 11.19
N THR A 21 2.34 -14.16 11.52
CA THR A 21 1.45 -13.40 10.64
C THR A 21 1.45 -11.94 11.08
N THR A 22 1.97 -11.05 10.25
CA THR A 22 2.03 -9.61 10.55
C THR A 22 1.08 -8.84 9.66
N VAL A 23 0.19 -8.07 10.27
CA VAL A 23 -0.72 -7.13 9.60
C VAL A 23 -0.23 -5.72 9.89
N VAL A 24 0.01 -4.94 8.84
CA VAL A 24 0.36 -3.53 8.94
C VAL A 24 -0.80 -2.71 8.38
N THR A 25 -1.32 -1.79 9.19
CA THR A 25 -2.45 -0.93 8.83
C THR A 25 -2.04 0.53 9.01
N SER A 26 -2.03 1.30 7.92
CA SER A 26 -1.76 2.74 7.94
C SER A 26 -3.00 3.51 7.48
N ARG A 27 -3.39 4.53 8.25
CA ARG A 27 -4.49 5.45 7.89
C ARG A 27 -3.92 6.82 7.59
N VAL A 28 -4.16 7.31 6.39
CA VAL A 28 -3.68 8.60 5.89
C VAL A 28 -4.86 9.39 5.37
N ALA A 29 -4.90 10.71 5.59
CA ALA A 29 -5.86 11.58 4.91
C ALA A 29 -5.16 12.68 4.12
N ASN A 30 -5.61 12.87 2.89
CA ASN A 30 -5.29 14.04 2.10
C ASN A 30 -6.27 15.17 2.42
N ARG A 31 -5.81 16.22 3.12
CA ARG A 31 -6.62 17.40 3.43
C ARG A 31 -6.59 18.48 2.34
N ALA A 32 -5.86 18.25 1.25
CA ALA A 32 -5.80 19.19 0.13
C ALA A 32 -6.97 18.96 -0.83
N ASN A 33 -7.41 20.03 -1.50
CA ASN A 33 -8.40 19.95 -2.59
C ASN A 33 -7.82 19.41 -3.91
N THR A 34 -6.63 18.80 -3.86
CA THR A 34 -5.90 18.28 -5.04
C THR A 34 -5.37 16.89 -4.72
N SER A 35 -5.28 16.03 -5.72
CA SER A 35 -4.66 14.71 -5.57
C SER A 35 -3.21 14.83 -5.11
N LYS A 36 -2.85 14.03 -4.10
CA LYS A 36 -1.49 13.94 -3.56
C LYS A 36 -1.02 12.50 -3.57
N GLU A 37 0.22 12.30 -4.01
CA GLU A 37 0.87 11.01 -3.93
C GLU A 37 1.29 10.71 -2.49
N ILE A 38 1.13 9.46 -2.07
CA ILE A 38 1.58 8.96 -0.77
C ILE A 38 2.46 7.73 -0.96
N PHE A 39 3.46 7.60 -0.11
CA PHE A 39 4.32 6.42 -0.08
C PHE A 39 4.09 5.67 1.23
N PHE A 40 3.77 4.39 1.10
CA PHE A 40 3.72 3.46 2.22
C PHE A 40 4.87 2.46 2.08
N THR A 41 5.90 2.63 2.91
CA THR A 41 7.12 1.82 2.86
C THR A 41 7.21 0.97 4.12
N VAL A 42 7.39 -0.34 3.92
CA VAL A 42 7.63 -1.30 5.01
C VAL A 42 8.90 -2.07 4.70
N VAL A 43 9.75 -2.24 5.72
CA VAL A 43 10.91 -3.12 5.61
C VAL A 43 10.46 -4.54 5.89
N LEU A 44 10.46 -5.37 4.85
CA LEU A 44 10.11 -6.77 4.95
C LEU A 44 11.37 -7.62 5.26
N PRO A 45 11.34 -8.50 6.27
CA PRO A 45 12.40 -9.47 6.49
C PRO A 45 12.63 -10.34 5.24
N LYS A 46 13.89 -10.71 4.96
CA LYS A 46 14.25 -11.53 3.78
C LYS A 46 13.51 -12.88 3.72
N THR A 47 13.08 -13.40 4.86
CA THR A 47 12.38 -14.69 4.99
C THR A 47 10.85 -14.56 4.96
N ALA A 48 10.33 -13.34 4.89
CA ALA A 48 8.89 -13.08 4.84
C ALA A 48 8.43 -12.84 3.39
N PHE A 49 7.16 -13.15 3.15
CA PHE A 49 6.49 -12.87 1.88
C PHE A 49 5.22 -12.07 2.13
N ILE A 50 4.78 -11.30 1.14
CA ILE A 50 3.52 -10.56 1.19
C ILE A 50 2.40 -11.52 0.76
N SER A 51 1.50 -11.85 1.67
CA SER A 51 0.34 -12.71 1.39
C SER A 51 -0.86 -11.93 0.83
N GLY A 52 -0.90 -10.61 1.02
CA GLY A 52 -1.96 -9.76 0.49
C GLY A 52 -1.71 -8.28 0.78
N PHE A 53 -2.27 -7.44 -0.07
CA PHE A 53 -2.31 -6.00 0.11
C PHE A 53 -3.70 -5.50 -0.29
N LEU A 54 -4.27 -4.66 0.56
CA LEU A 54 -5.55 -4.02 0.32
C LEU A 54 -5.45 -2.55 0.69
N MET A 55 -6.16 -1.72 -0.06
CA MET A 55 -6.28 -0.30 0.19
C MET A 55 -7.76 0.04 0.27
N GLU A 56 -8.15 0.84 1.25
CA GLU A 56 -9.51 1.35 1.34
C GLU A 56 -9.48 2.86 1.09
N ILE A 57 -10.25 3.31 0.12
CA ILE A 57 -10.35 4.74 -0.25
C ILE A 57 -11.84 5.08 -0.27
N ASP A 58 -12.25 6.04 0.55
CA ASP A 58 -13.64 6.51 0.66
C ASP A 58 -14.66 5.36 0.82
N GLY A 59 -14.31 4.34 1.62
CA GLY A 59 -15.14 3.15 1.89
C GLY A 59 -15.07 2.05 0.81
N ASN A 60 -14.36 2.28 -0.29
CA ASN A 60 -14.17 1.27 -1.34
C ASN A 60 -12.86 0.51 -1.13
N VAL A 61 -12.95 -0.82 -1.09
CA VAL A 61 -11.80 -1.71 -0.88
C VAL A 61 -11.21 -2.17 -2.21
N TYR A 62 -9.94 -1.85 -2.43
CA TYR A 62 -9.14 -2.25 -3.58
C TYR A 62 -8.13 -3.32 -3.14
N ARG A 63 -8.31 -4.54 -3.62
CA ARG A 63 -7.34 -5.63 -3.41
C ARG A 63 -6.27 -5.59 -4.48
N ALA A 64 -5.00 -5.62 -4.09
CA ALA A 64 -3.92 -5.71 -5.05
C ALA A 64 -3.88 -7.10 -5.69
N HIS A 65 -3.62 -7.10 -6.99
CA HIS A 65 -3.32 -8.31 -7.74
C HIS A 65 -1.83 -8.37 -8.02
N VAL A 66 -1.21 -9.49 -7.66
CA VAL A 66 0.21 -9.72 -7.93
C VAL A 66 0.39 -9.91 -9.44
N LYS A 67 1.25 -9.08 -10.03
CA LYS A 67 1.65 -9.13 -11.43
C LYS A 67 3.17 -9.09 -11.53
N GLU A 68 3.68 -9.46 -12.70
CA GLU A 68 5.10 -9.34 -13.01
C GLU A 68 5.56 -7.88 -12.89
N LYS A 69 6.78 -7.66 -12.41
CA LYS A 69 7.26 -6.34 -11.96
C LYS A 69 7.17 -5.26 -13.04
N LYS A 70 7.51 -5.59 -14.29
CA LYS A 70 7.42 -4.65 -15.42
C LYS A 70 5.96 -4.34 -15.77
N GLU A 71 5.10 -5.35 -15.78
CA GLU A 71 3.67 -5.19 -16.08
C GLU A 71 2.99 -4.32 -15.00
N ALA A 72 3.27 -4.57 -13.73
CA ALA A 72 2.73 -3.82 -12.60
C ALA A 72 3.13 -2.33 -12.69
N LYS A 73 4.40 -2.05 -12.98
CA LYS A 73 4.89 -0.67 -13.16
C LYS A 73 4.20 0.03 -14.33
N LYS A 74 4.13 -0.62 -15.49
CA LYS A 74 3.49 -0.03 -16.69
C LYS A 74 2.03 0.35 -16.43
N LYS A 75 1.28 -0.49 -15.69
CA LYS A 75 -0.11 -0.19 -15.32
C LYS A 75 -0.22 0.98 -14.34
N TYR A 76 0.69 1.07 -13.36
CA TYR A 76 0.76 2.21 -12.45
C TYR A 76 1.00 3.52 -13.21
N ASP A 77 2.04 3.55 -14.04
CA ASP A 77 2.42 4.75 -14.81
C ASP A 77 1.27 5.22 -15.73
N ALA A 78 0.58 4.28 -16.38
CA ALA A 78 -0.59 4.58 -17.22
C ALA A 78 -1.77 5.16 -16.42
N ALA A 79 -2.09 4.57 -15.27
CA ALA A 79 -3.17 5.05 -14.40
C ALA A 79 -2.86 6.46 -13.85
N VAL A 80 -1.63 6.71 -13.39
CA VAL A 80 -1.20 8.03 -12.94
C VAL A 80 -1.28 9.06 -14.07
N SER A 81 -0.83 8.70 -15.28
CA SER A 81 -0.90 9.61 -16.44
C SER A 81 -2.32 9.98 -16.87
N SER A 82 -3.29 9.11 -16.56
CA SER A 82 -4.72 9.34 -16.85
C SER A 82 -5.48 10.00 -15.68
N GLY A 83 -4.76 10.43 -14.63
CA GLY A 83 -5.33 11.07 -13.45
C GLY A 83 -6.08 10.13 -12.51
N GLN A 84 -5.93 8.81 -12.71
CA GLN A 84 -6.55 7.79 -11.85
C GLN A 84 -5.69 7.52 -10.62
N THR A 85 -6.34 7.25 -9.48
CA THR A 85 -5.62 6.78 -8.29
C THR A 85 -5.05 5.40 -8.56
N ALA A 86 -3.74 5.26 -8.41
CA ALA A 86 -3.01 4.03 -8.64
C ALA A 86 -2.21 3.63 -7.41
N ALA A 87 -2.02 2.33 -7.23
CA ALA A 87 -1.16 1.77 -6.19
C ALA A 87 -0.32 0.63 -6.76
N HIS A 88 0.95 0.54 -6.35
CA HIS A 88 1.81 -0.59 -6.68
C HIS A 88 2.69 -0.94 -5.48
N VAL A 89 2.98 -2.23 -5.31
CA VAL A 89 3.85 -2.74 -4.25
C VAL A 89 5.10 -3.31 -4.90
N VAL A 90 6.27 -2.90 -4.41
CA VAL A 90 7.56 -3.40 -4.88
C VAL A 90 8.31 -4.01 -3.72
N GLN A 91 8.60 -5.31 -3.81
CA GLN A 91 9.61 -5.95 -2.98
C GLN A 91 10.98 -5.75 -3.64
N ARG A 92 11.96 -5.25 -2.88
CA ARG A 92 13.35 -5.15 -3.30
C ARG A 92 14.14 -6.34 -2.77
#